data_AF-A0A933B0V9-F1
#
_entry.id   AF-A0A933B0V9-F1
#
_cell.length_a   1.000
_cell.length_b   1.000
_cell.length_c   1.000
_cell.angle_alpha   90.00
_cell.angle_beta   90.00
_cell.angle_gamma   90.00
#
_symmetry.space_group_name_H-M   'P 1'
#
loop_
_entity.id
_entity.type
_entity.pdbx_description
1 polymer ?
#
loop_
_entity_poly.entity_id
_entity_poly.type
_entity_poly.pdbx_seq_one_letter_code
_entity_poly.pdbx_strand_id
1 'polypeptide(L)' 'MTALAVGQPAPAFSLQDGEGNTVTLEALRGRRVVLYFYPKDDTPGCT' A
#
# COMPACT_ATOMS: atom_id res chain seq x y z
N MET A 1 -15.65 -3.54 -9.93
CA MET A 1 -14.59 -3.55 -8.90
C MET A 1 -15.17 -4.19 -7.66
N THR A 2 -14.49 -5.18 -7.10
CA THR A 2 -14.97 -5.89 -5.90
C THR A 2 -14.63 -5.07 -4.67
N ALA A 3 -15.59 -4.86 -3.78
CA ALA A 3 -15.33 -4.21 -2.49
C ALA A 3 -14.51 -5.15 -1.58
N LEU A 4 -13.53 -4.60 -0.88
CA LEU A 4 -12.73 -5.35 0.11
C LEU A 4 -13.57 -5.60 1.36
N ALA A 5 -13.55 -6.84 1.86
CA ALA A 5 -14.19 -7.20 3.12
C ALA A 5 -13.19 -7.78 4.12
N VAL A 6 -13.49 -7.63 5.41
CA VAL A 6 -12.67 -8.18 6.50
C VAL A 6 -12.60 -9.71 6.38
N GLY A 7 -11.40 -10.27 6.58
CA GLY A 7 -11.16 -11.71 6.49
C GLY A 7 -10.88 -12.22 5.07
N GLN A 8 -11.06 -11.38 4.04
CA GLN A 8 -10.63 -11.74 2.69
C GLN A 8 -9.10 -11.63 2.56
N PRO A 9 -8.47 -12.51 1.77
CA PRO A 9 -7.07 -12.31 1.38
C PRO A 9 -6.88 -10.93 0.74
N ALA A 10 -5.87 -10.20 1.19
CA ALA A 10 -5.53 -8.91 0.59
C ALA A 10 -5.15 -9.10 -0.90
N PRO A 11 -5.58 -8.21 -1.80
CA PRO A 11 -5.18 -8.27 -3.21
C PRO A 11 -3.66 -8.17 -3.37
N ALA A 12 -3.12 -8.86 -4.38
CA ALA A 12 -1.73 -8.67 -4.76
C ALA A 12 -1.50 -7.22 -5.22
N PHE A 13 -0.36 -6.66 -4.82
CA PHE A 13 0.13 -5.39 -5.34
C PHE A 13 1.61 -5.52 -5.71
N SER A 14 2.02 -4.65 -6.64
CA SER A 14 3.41 -4.42 -7.02
C SER A 14 3.53 -2.93 -7.28
N LEU A 15 4.25 -2.21 -6.41
CA LEU A 15 4.40 -0.76 -6.44
C LEU A 15 5.87 -0.41 -6.31
N GLN A 16 6.28 0.72 -6.87
CA GLN A 16 7.60 1.28 -6.59
C GLN A 16 7.55 2.11 -5.30
N ASP A 17 8.59 1.99 -4.48
CA ASP A 17 8.84 2.91 -3.38
C ASP A 17 9.50 4.21 -3.87
N GLY A 18 9.81 5.12 -2.94
CA GLY A 18 10.45 6.40 -3.26
C GLY A 18 11.89 6.28 -3.80
N GLU A 19 12.52 5.13 -3.68
CA GLU A 19 13.86 4.85 -4.20
C GLU A 19 13.80 4.07 -5.53
N GLY A 20 12.61 3.72 -6.01
CA GLY A 20 12.39 2.95 -7.24
C GLY A 20 12.47 1.44 -7.04
N ASN A 21 12.59 0.95 -5.80
CA ASN A 21 12.55 -0.49 -5.53
C ASN A 21 11.12 -1.00 -5.67
N THR A 22 10.96 -2.19 -6.23
CA THR A 22 9.64 -2.83 -6.32
C THR A 22 9.28 -3.50 -5.01
N VAL A 23 8.18 -3.08 -4.40
CA VAL A 23 7.58 -3.68 -3.21
C VAL A 23 6.34 -4.48 -3.61
N THR A 24 6.29 -5.75 -3.21
CA THR A 24 5.14 -6.63 -3.44
C THR A 24 4.57 -7.14 -2.12
N LEU A 25 3.27 -7.47 -2.10
CA LEU A 25 2.65 -8.09 -0.94
C LEU A 25 3.33 -9.43 -0.57
N GLU A 26 3.78 -10.17 -1.57
CA GLU A 26 4.46 -11.46 -1.38
C GLU A 26 5.79 -11.30 -0.63
N ALA A 27 6.59 -10.30 -0.98
CA ALA A 27 7.87 -10.02 -0.31
C ALA A 27 7.69 -9.65 1.17
N LEU A 28 6.51 -9.20 1.58
CA LEU A 28 6.19 -8.79 2.95
C LEU A 28 5.55 -9.89 3.81
N ARG A 29 5.41 -11.12 3.30
CA ARG A 29 4.85 -12.24 4.06
C ARG A 29 5.63 -12.51 5.36
N GLY A 30 4.92 -13.00 6.37
CA GLY A 30 5.46 -13.27 7.71
C GLY A 30 5.51 -12.04 8.63
N ARG A 31 5.08 -10.86 8.15
CA ARG A 31 5.00 -9.62 8.92
C ARG A 31 3.57 -9.10 8.94
N ARG A 32 3.22 -8.34 9.97
CA ARG A 32 1.98 -7.54 9.97
C ARG A 32 2.23 -6.30 9.14
N VAL A 33 1.32 -6.01 8.20
CA VAL A 33 1.44 -4.91 7.25
C VAL A 33 0.17 -4.08 7.29
N VAL A 34 0.31 -2.76 7.26
CA VAL A 34 -0.78 -1.81 7.06
C VAL A 34 -0.50 -1.07 5.76
N LEU A 35 -1.44 -1.13 4.82
CA LEU A 35 -1.38 -0.37 3.56
C LEU A 35 -2.40 0.77 3.64
N TYR A 36 -1.93 1.99 3.44
CA TYR A 36 -2.73 3.20 3.53
C TYR A 36 -2.50 4.06 2.28
N PHE A 37 -3.59 4.51 1.66
CA PHE A 37 -3.56 5.41 0.51
C PHE A 37 -3.86 6.82 0.98
N TYR A 38 -3.08 7.79 0.49
CA TYR A 38 -3.33 9.21 0.72
C TYR A 38 -3.32 9.96 -0.62
N PRO A 39 -3.99 11.13 -0.72
CA PRO A 39 -4.29 11.73 -2.02
C PRO A 39 -3.06 12.25 -2.77
N LYS A 40 -2.15 12.92 -2.05
CA LYS A 40 -0.96 13.56 -2.62
C LYS A 40 0.00 14.02 -1.51
N ASP A 41 1.29 14.04 -1.84
CA ASP A 41 2.31 14.80 -1.11
C ASP A 41 2.13 16.32 -1.30
N ASP A 42 2.76 17.11 -0.40
CA ASP A 42 2.97 18.56 -0.55
C ASP A 42 1.70 19.37 -0.89
N THR A 43 0.60 19.07 -0.20
CA THR A 43 -0.62 19.88 -0.33
C THR A 43 -0.54 21.13 0.56
N PRO A 44 -1.02 22.31 0.09
CA PRO A 44 -0.95 23.54 0.87
C PRO A 44 -1.81 23.39 2.14
N GLY A 45 -1.20 23.61 3.31
CA GLY A 45 -1.86 23.43 4.61
C GLY A 45 -0.96 22.89 5.73
N CYS A 46 0.24 22.43 5.39
CA CYS A 46 1.26 22.01 6.35
C CYS A 46 2.53 22.88 6.21
N THR A 47 2.57 23.96 6.98
CA THR A 47 3.80 24.58 7.52
C THR A 47 3.64 24.70 9.02
#